data_AF-A0A7K7N8N8-F1
#
_entry.id   AF-A0A7K7N8N8-F1
#
_cell.length_a   1.000
_cell.length_b   1.000
_cell.length_c   1.000
_cell.angle_alpha   90.00
_cell.angle_beta   90.00
_cell.angle_gamma   90.00
#
_symmetry.space_group_name_H-M   'P 1'
#
loop_
_entity.id
_entity.type
_entity.pdbx_description
1 polymer ?
#
loop_
_entity_poly.entity_id
_entity_poly.type
_entity_poly.pdbx_seq_one_letter_code
_entity_poly.pdbx_strand_id
1 'polypeptide(L)'
;VPLQPPPGHAFCLEPATAKEMLTSDSCLRVQLRCMCMREWLVEDVLCFLHHSEEELKRQGPSLLNTLCTNSYLDIEKTASWFQMLVKNAWELMPQSHHCQLTVLPTARSCKIRLTNGQETLSVQMIFGVPLDDDDGGGN
;
A
#
# COMPACT_ATOMS: atom_id res chain seq x y z
N VAL A 1 0.95 -3.91 10.14
CA VAL A 1 0.39 -4.35 8.84
C VAL A 1 1.53 -4.35 7.84
N PRO A 2 2.03 -5.53 7.44
CA PRO A 2 3.08 -5.62 6.43
C PRO A 2 2.52 -5.19 5.08
N LEU A 3 3.15 -4.21 4.44
CA LEU A 3 2.88 -3.80 3.07
C LEU A 3 3.80 -4.57 2.14
N GLN A 4 3.22 -5.19 1.12
CA GLN A 4 3.95 -5.85 0.05
C GLN A 4 3.63 -5.14 -1.26
N PRO A 5 4.62 -5.00 -2.16
CA PRO A 5 4.36 -4.42 -3.46
C PRO A 5 3.45 -5.37 -4.28
N PRO A 6 2.45 -4.83 -5.00
CA PRO A 6 1.67 -5.62 -5.95
C PRO A 6 2.55 -6.10 -7.11
N PRO A 7 2.10 -7.11 -7.89
CA PRO A 7 2.83 -7.57 -9.08
C PRO A 7 3.24 -6.42 -10.00
N GLY A 8 4.45 -6.51 -10.56
CA GLY A 8 5.03 -5.47 -11.40
C GLY A 8 5.58 -4.27 -10.65
N HIS A 9 5.59 -4.28 -9.32
CA HIS A 9 6.16 -3.23 -8.49
C HIS A 9 7.22 -3.81 -7.56
N ALA A 10 8.17 -2.97 -7.15
CA ALA A 10 9.18 -3.27 -6.15
C ALA A 10 9.29 -2.08 -5.20
N PHE A 11 9.45 -2.36 -3.91
CA PHE A 11 9.73 -1.36 -2.89
C PHE A 11 11.23 -1.30 -2.66
N CYS A 12 11.81 -0.11 -2.80
CA CYS A 12 13.22 0.14 -2.61
C CYS A 12 13.38 1.20 -1.52
N LEU A 13 14.10 0.86 -0.46
CA LEU A 13 14.43 1.82 0.59
C LEU A 13 15.58 2.71 0.08
N GLU A 14 15.34 4.01 -0.03
CA GLU A 14 16.40 4.97 -0.35
C GLU A 14 16.86 5.69 0.92
N PRO A 15 18.18 5.91 1.11
CA PRO A 15 18.68 6.75 2.19
C PRO A 15 18.18 8.18 1.96
N ALA A 16 17.55 8.79 2.97
CA ALA A 16 17.04 10.15 2.87
C ALA A 16 18.14 11.11 2.41
N THR A 17 17.90 11.88 1.34
CA THR A 17 18.85 12.91 0.92
C THR A 17 18.82 14.10 1.89
N ALA A 18 19.88 14.92 1.92
CA ALA A 18 20.01 16.03 2.87
C ALA A 18 18.83 17.04 2.84
N LYS A 19 18.04 17.06 1.75
CA LYS A 19 16.83 17.90 1.59
C LYS A 19 15.58 17.29 2.23
N GLU A 20 15.56 15.98 2.46
CA GLU A 20 14.47 15.18 3.03
C GLU A 20 14.65 14.94 4.55
N MET A 21 15.81 15.30 5.11
CA MET A 21 16.13 15.17 6.54
C MET A 21 15.23 15.97 7.51
N LEU A 22 14.32 16.83 7.01
CA LEU A 22 13.39 17.59 7.85
C LEU A 22 12.17 16.76 8.32
N THR A 23 11.94 15.60 7.70
CA THR A 23 10.93 14.63 8.11
C THR A 23 11.63 13.28 8.14
N SER A 24 12.06 12.87 9.33
CA SER A 24 12.84 11.66 9.63
C SER A 24 12.12 10.36 9.25
N ASP A 25 11.83 10.17 7.97
CA ASP A 25 11.14 9.02 7.42
C ASP A 25 11.97 8.54 6.23
N SER A 26 12.48 7.31 6.31
CA SER A 26 13.09 6.67 5.16
C SER A 26 12.13 6.71 3.98
N CYS A 27 12.61 7.13 2.82
CA CYS A 27 11.78 7.27 1.63
C CYS A 27 11.67 5.90 0.93
N LEU A 28 10.46 5.36 0.87
CA LEU A 28 10.20 4.11 0.16
C LEU A 28 9.87 4.42 -1.30
N ARG A 29 10.84 4.22 -2.19
CA ARG A 29 10.63 4.39 -3.63
C ARG A 29 9.96 3.16 -4.21
N VAL A 30 9.02 3.38 -5.11
CA VAL A 30 8.32 2.34 -5.86
C VAL A 30 8.89 2.30 -7.27
N GLN A 31 9.42 1.15 -7.67
CA GLN A 31 9.94 0.91 -9.02
C GLN A 31 9.06 -0.11 -9.75
N LEU A 32 9.00 0.01 -11.08
CA LEU A 32 8.32 -0.98 -11.92
C LEU A 32 9.27 -2.15 -12.22
N ARG A 33 8.72 -3.37 -12.16
CA ARG A 33 9.41 -4.60 -12.57
C ARG A 33 8.78 -5.13 -13.85
N CYS A 34 9.62 -5.65 -14.74
CA CYS A 34 9.11 -6.32 -15.94
C CYS A 34 8.25 -7.53 -15.55
N MET A 35 7.07 -7.63 -16.18
CA MET A 35 6.10 -8.69 -15.95
C MET A 35 5.77 -9.48 -17.22
N CYS A 36 6.50 -9.29 -18.33
CA CYS A 36 6.17 -9.93 -19.61
C CYS A 36 6.07 -11.46 -19.53
N MET A 37 6.89 -12.10 -18.68
CA MET A 37 6.80 -13.54 -18.47
C MET A 37 5.46 -13.93 -17.83
N ARG A 38 4.97 -13.18 -16.84
CA ARG A 38 3.66 -13.43 -16.21
C ARG A 38 2.52 -13.08 -17.16
N GLU A 39 2.64 -11.96 -17.85
CA GLU A 39 1.68 -11.54 -18.85
C GLU A 39 1.46 -12.65 -19.89
N TRP A 40 2.53 -13.25 -20.41
CA TRP A 40 2.43 -14.32 -21.40
C TRP A 40 1.87 -15.64 -20.82
N LEU A 41 2.13 -15.94 -19.55
CA LEU A 41 1.73 -17.21 -18.93
C LEU A 41 0.34 -17.20 -18.30
N VAL A 42 -0.06 -16.07 -17.72
CA VAL A 42 -1.26 -15.95 -16.87
C VAL A 42 -2.27 -14.98 -17.48
N GLU A 43 -1.82 -14.04 -18.31
CA GLU A 43 -2.65 -13.05 -19.00
C GLU A 43 -3.55 -12.21 -18.06
N ASP A 44 -3.20 -12.16 -16.76
CA ASP A 44 -3.94 -11.41 -15.73
C ASP A 44 -3.47 -9.96 -15.56
N VAL A 45 -2.31 -9.63 -16.15
CA VAL A 45 -1.67 -8.32 -16.03
C VAL A 45 -0.87 -8.01 -17.30
N LEU A 46 -0.88 -6.76 -17.77
CA LEU A 46 0.05 -6.27 -18.80
C LEU A 46 1.29 -5.67 -18.17
N CYS A 47 2.44 -5.84 -18.82
CA CYS A 47 3.69 -5.29 -18.35
C CYS A 47 3.73 -3.76 -18.47
N PHE A 48 3.83 -3.07 -17.32
CA PHE A 48 3.94 -1.61 -17.25
C PHE A 48 5.14 -1.01 -17.99
N LEU A 49 6.20 -1.78 -18.26
CA LEU A 49 7.41 -1.29 -18.93
C LEU A 49 7.36 -1.37 -20.46
N HIS A 50 6.50 -2.22 -21.02
CA HIS A 50 6.50 -2.53 -22.46
C HIS A 50 5.17 -2.26 -23.16
N HIS A 51 4.12 -1.91 -22.41
CA HIS A 51 2.86 -1.41 -22.95
C HIS A 51 2.81 0.11 -22.91
N SER A 52 2.08 0.69 -23.85
CA SER A 52 1.78 2.13 -23.84
C SER A 52 0.79 2.48 -22.73
N GLU A 53 0.77 3.76 -22.33
CA GLU A 53 -0.16 4.26 -21.32
C GLU A 53 -1.63 4.00 -21.71
N GLU A 54 -1.97 4.13 -23.00
CA GLU A 54 -3.32 3.89 -23.51
C GLU A 54 -3.76 2.42 -23.35
N GLU A 55 -2.84 1.47 -23.55
CA GLU A 55 -3.10 0.04 -23.32
C GLU A 55 -3.28 -0.25 -21.83
N LEU A 56 -2.48 0.39 -20.98
CA LEU A 56 -2.51 0.20 -19.52
C LEU A 56 -3.78 0.75 -18.87
N LYS A 57 -4.46 1.76 -19.45
CA LYS A 57 -5.74 2.29 -18.93
C LYS A 57 -6.80 1.21 -18.74
N ARG A 58 -6.76 0.13 -19.51
CA ARG A 58 -7.70 -1.01 -19.42
C ARG A 58 -7.58 -1.79 -18.10
N GLN A 59 -6.41 -1.73 -17.44
CA GLN A 59 -6.17 -2.40 -16.17
C GLN A 59 -6.42 -1.50 -14.94
N GLY A 60 -6.86 -0.26 -15.16
CA GLY A 60 -7.03 0.72 -14.10
C GLY A 60 -5.72 1.40 -13.66
N PRO A 61 -5.78 2.27 -12.64
CA PRO A 61 -4.63 3.04 -12.21
C PRO A 61 -3.62 2.16 -11.45
N SER A 62 -2.33 2.36 -11.72
CA SER A 62 -1.25 1.65 -11.01
C SER A 62 -1.09 2.14 -9.57
N LEU A 63 -0.25 1.44 -8.79
CA LEU A 63 0.15 1.91 -7.46
C LEU A 63 0.81 3.29 -7.53
N LEU A 64 1.63 3.53 -8.55
CA LEU A 64 2.29 4.81 -8.78
C LEU A 64 1.29 5.97 -8.95
N ASN A 65 0.15 5.70 -9.59
CA ASN A 65 -0.88 6.71 -9.84
C ASN A 65 -1.76 6.96 -8.61
N THR A 66 -1.86 6.00 -7.70
CA THR A 66 -2.84 6.01 -6.60
C THR A 66 -2.22 6.36 -5.26
N LEU A 67 -1.13 5.69 -4.88
CA LEU A 67 -0.55 5.77 -3.54
C LEU A 67 0.84 6.42 -3.51
N CYS A 68 1.38 6.83 -4.66
CA CYS A 68 2.69 7.48 -4.71
C CYS A 68 2.61 8.99 -4.98
N THR A 69 3.67 9.68 -4.56
CA THR A 69 3.99 11.07 -4.92
C THR A 69 5.42 11.07 -5.45
N ASN A 70 5.62 11.44 -6.71
CA ASN A 70 6.93 11.38 -7.40
C ASN A 70 7.60 9.99 -7.35
N SER A 71 6.83 8.91 -7.45
CA SER A 71 7.30 7.51 -7.32
C SER A 71 7.73 7.09 -5.90
N TYR A 72 7.49 7.91 -4.88
CA TYR A 72 7.66 7.50 -3.48
C TYR A 72 6.30 7.17 -2.88
N LEU A 73 6.24 6.09 -2.08
CA LEU A 73 5.00 5.71 -1.40
C LEU A 73 4.62 6.80 -0.40
N ASP A 74 3.44 7.37 -0.60
CA ASP A 74 2.92 8.47 0.20
C ASP A 74 2.16 7.90 1.40
N ILE A 75 2.67 8.19 2.60
CA ILE A 75 2.14 7.63 3.85
C ILE A 75 0.69 8.04 4.07
N GLU A 76 0.31 9.28 3.73
CA GLU A 76 -1.04 9.79 3.96
C GLU A 76 -2.05 9.21 2.96
N LYS A 77 -1.66 9.11 1.68
CA LYS A 77 -2.47 8.42 0.67
C LYS A 77 -2.66 6.95 1.02
N THR A 78 -1.58 6.29 1.45
CA THR A 78 -1.61 4.88 1.88
C THR A 78 -2.52 4.67 3.09
N ALA A 79 -2.40 5.54 4.11
CA ALA A 79 -3.26 5.49 5.29
C ALA A 79 -4.75 5.70 4.94
N SER A 80 -5.04 6.70 4.11
CA SER A 80 -6.40 7.03 3.67
C SER A 80 -7.02 5.90 2.84
N TRP A 81 -6.25 5.33 1.92
CA TRP A 81 -6.67 4.17 1.12
C TRP A 81 -6.98 2.97 2.01
N PHE A 82 -6.10 2.64 2.96
CA PHE A 82 -6.31 1.51 3.85
C PHE A 82 -7.49 1.73 4.80
N GLN A 83 -7.70 2.95 5.28
CA GLN A 83 -8.87 3.32 6.08
C GLN A 83 -10.18 3.10 5.31
N MET A 84 -10.22 3.48 4.03
CA MET A 84 -11.37 3.23 3.16
C MET A 84 -11.56 1.73 2.92
N LEU A 85 -10.47 0.99 2.68
CA LEU A 85 -10.52 -0.46 2.50
C LEU A 85 -11.10 -1.17 3.73
N VAL A 86 -10.64 -0.82 4.94
CA VAL A 86 -11.16 -1.40 6.19
C VAL A 86 -12.64 -1.11 6.37
N LYS A 87 -13.09 0.12 6.05
CA LYS A 87 -14.50 0.47 6.12
C LYS A 87 -15.34 -0.37 5.14
N ASN A 88 -14.94 -0.44 3.87
CA ASN A 88 -15.66 -1.19 2.85
C ASN A 88 -15.68 -2.69 3.15
N ALA A 89 -14.56 -3.24 3.62
CA ALA A 89 -14.47 -4.63 4.02
C ALA A 89 -15.37 -4.93 5.23
N TRP A 90 -15.45 -4.02 6.21
CA TRP A 90 -16.33 -4.19 7.37
C TRP A 90 -17.80 -4.28 6.97
N GLU A 91 -18.27 -3.47 6.02
CA GLU A 91 -19.65 -3.49 5.53
C GLU A 91 -20.04 -4.84 4.89
N LEU A 92 -19.07 -5.62 4.44
CA LEU A 92 -19.28 -6.97 3.87
C LEU A 92 -19.26 -8.09 4.92
N MET A 93 -18.90 -7.78 6.17
CA MET A 93 -18.76 -8.77 7.24
C MET A 93 -20.08 -8.95 7.99
N PRO A 94 -20.51 -10.19 8.33
CA PRO A 94 -21.73 -10.43 9.10
C PRO A 94 -21.76 -9.73 10.47
N GLN A 95 -20.59 -9.49 11.05
CA GLN A 95 -20.42 -8.81 12.35
C GLN A 95 -20.86 -7.35 12.29
N SER A 96 -20.90 -6.72 11.12
CA SER A 96 -21.32 -5.32 10.95
C SER A 96 -22.76 -5.06 11.36
N HIS A 97 -23.62 -6.08 11.34
CA HIS A 97 -25.01 -5.99 11.79
C HIS A 97 -25.16 -5.84 13.30
N HIS A 98 -24.16 -6.28 14.07
CA HIS A 98 -24.22 -6.32 15.54
C HIS A 98 -23.17 -5.43 16.19
N CYS A 99 -22.13 -5.06 15.45
CA CYS A 99 -21.02 -4.26 15.94
C CYS A 99 -20.73 -3.10 14.97
N GLN A 100 -20.64 -1.89 15.52
CA GLN A 100 -20.34 -0.70 14.75
C GLN A 100 -18.83 -0.49 14.66
N LEU A 101 -18.30 -0.37 13.44
CA LEU A 101 -16.93 0.08 13.20
C LEU A 101 -16.92 1.59 12.89
N THR A 102 -16.05 2.33 13.58
CA THR A 102 -15.72 3.71 13.27
C THR A 102 -14.24 3.81 12.96
N VAL A 103 -13.90 4.31 11.77
CA VAL A 103 -12.53 4.67 11.43
C VAL A 103 -12.23 6.07 11.97
N LEU A 104 -11.15 6.21 12.73
CA LEU A 104 -10.74 7.48 13.31
C LEU A 104 -9.74 8.18 12.38
N PRO A 105 -9.81 9.52 12.24
CA PRO A 105 -8.93 10.25 11.35
C PRO A 105 -7.49 10.21 11.85
N THR A 106 -6.61 9.55 11.08
CA THR A 106 -5.17 9.47 11.37
C THR A 106 -4.37 9.57 10.07
N ALA A 107 -3.33 10.41 10.04
CA ALA A 107 -2.55 10.64 8.82
C ALA A 107 -1.58 9.51 8.47
N ARG A 108 -1.01 8.82 9.47
CA ARG A 108 0.09 7.85 9.26
C ARG A 108 -0.20 6.42 9.71
N SER A 109 -1.46 6.15 10.06
CA SER A 109 -1.89 4.85 10.56
C SER A 109 -3.36 4.63 10.22
N CYS A 110 -3.89 3.46 10.55
CA CYS A 110 -5.32 3.22 10.55
C CYS A 110 -5.76 2.90 11.97
N LYS A 111 -6.52 3.80 12.58
CA LYS A 111 -7.10 3.57 13.90
C LYS A 111 -8.59 3.30 13.75
N ILE A 112 -9.05 2.19 14.28
CA ILE A 112 -10.47 1.81 14.29
C ILE A 112 -10.99 1.68 15.70
N ARG A 113 -12.29 1.90 15.84
CA ARG A 113 -13.04 1.67 17.06
C ARG A 113 -14.21 0.74 16.73
N LEU A 114 -14.30 -0.36 17.46
CA LEU A 114 -15.42 -1.29 17.43
C LEU A 114 -16.29 -1.04 18.65
N THR A 115 -17.59 -0.90 18.44
CA THR A 115 -18.57 -0.69 19.50
C THR A 115 -19.63 -1.79 19.42
N ASN A 116 -19.88 -2.47 20.54
CA ASN A 116 -20.93 -3.46 20.69
C ASN A 116 -21.71 -3.16 21.98
N GLY A 117 -22.86 -2.50 21.85
CA GLY A 117 -23.60 -1.98 23.01
C GLY A 117 -22.77 -0.96 23.80
N GLN A 118 -22.41 -1.30 25.03
CA GLN A 118 -21.57 -0.46 25.90
C GLN A 118 -20.07 -0.80 25.81
N GLU A 119 -19.72 -1.93 25.20
CA GLU A 119 -18.33 -2.35 25.06
C GLU A 119 -17.68 -1.65 23.88
N THR A 120 -16.46 -1.15 24.08
CA THR A 120 -15.67 -0.55 23.01
C THR A 120 -14.26 -1.10 22.99
N LEU A 121 -13.76 -1.38 21.79
CA LEU A 121 -12.39 -1.79 21.52
C LEU A 121 -11.77 -0.82 20.52
N SER A 122 -10.56 -0.35 20.80
CA SER A 122 -9.78 0.48 19.87
C SER A 122 -8.56 -0.28 19.40
N VAL A 123 -8.33 -0.31 18.09
CA VAL A 123 -7.17 -0.95 17.47
C VAL A 123 -6.45 0.07 16.62
N GLN A 124 -5.12 0.16 16.77
CA GLN A 124 -4.27 0.99 15.92
C GLN A 124 -3.36 0.10 15.08
N MET A 125 -3.45 0.26 13.77
CA MET A 125 -2.67 -0.47 12.78
C MET A 125 -1.60 0.45 12.19
N ILE A 126 -0.35 0.07 12.38
CA ILE A 126 0.82 0.74 11.83
C ILE A 126 1.31 -0.03 10.60
N PHE A 127 1.69 0.68 9.55
CA PHE A 127 2.21 0.09 8.33
C PHE A 127 3.71 -0.16 8.46
N GLY A 128 4.15 -1.33 8.01
CA GLY A 128 5.57 -1.68 7.95
C GLY A 128 5.88 -2.34 6.60
N VAL A 129 7.09 -2.15 6.10
CA VAL A 129 7.54 -2.82 4.87
C VAL A 129 8.58 -3.85 5.31
N PRO A 130 8.37 -5.15 5.03
CA PRO A 130 9.43 -6.14 5.17
C PRO A 130 10.57 -5.73 4.25
N LEU A 131 11.77 -5.51 4.81
CA LEU A 131 12.98 -5.39 4.02
C LEU A 131 13.52 -6.81 3.89
N ASP A 132 13.76 -7.24 2.65
CA ASP A 132 14.58 -8.42 2.43
C ASP A 132 16.01 -7.99 2.83
N ASP A 133 16.53 -8.56 3.91
CA ASP A 133 17.95 -8.49 4.23
C ASP A 133 18.67 -9.29 3.14
N ASP A 134 19.05 -8.63 2.04
CA ASP A 134 19.99 -9.18 1.06
C ASP A 134 21.37 -9.23 1.71
N ASP A 135 21.58 -10.20 2.61
CA ASP A 135 22.91 -10.65 3.02
C ASP A 135 23.47 -11.52 1.88
N GLY A 136 23.85 -10.84 0.80
CA GLY A 136 24.35 -11.41 -0.45
C GLY A 136 25.74 -10.89 -0.81
N GLY A 137 26.62 -10.74 0.18
CA GLY A 137 28.05 -10.55 -0.08
C GLY A 137 28.68 -11.80 -0.73
N GLY A 138 29.23 -11.64 -1.94
CA GLY A 138 30.33 -12.46 -2.46
C GLY A 138 29.97 -13.58 -3.42
N ASN A 139 30.24 -13.37 -4.72
CA ASN A 139 31.46 -13.89 -5.37
C ASN A 139 31.71 -13.16 -6.70
#